data_AF-A0A8D8J1M0-F1
#
_entry.id   AF-A0A8D8J1M0-F1
#
_cell.length_a   1.000
_cell.length_b   1.000
_cell.length_c   1.000
_cell.angle_alpha   90.00
_cell.angle_beta   90.00
_cell.angle_gamma   90.00
#
_symmetry.space_group_name_H-M   'P 1'
#
loop_
_entity.id
_entity.type
_entity.pdbx_description
1 polymer ?
#
loop_
_entity_poly.entity_id
_entity_poly.type
_entity_poly.pdbx_seq_one_letter_code
_entity_poly.pdbx_strand_id
1 'polypeptide(L)'
;MSEQSDSEDGDGSFLTESESEHDSTWGEDKSQKDVVDYTATAKEIICENVNITTENALKLNSGYHNMLKILKNKLEILLGQCQERQKEIEKQIDEYRNAKRPVARKSRTSGYICGQPFFKDEDLYPGPHNDDYLTRKNVGKEFFPLDLFEVTDTNWTVKDKVNILKGVKTQIVEFIERENRLKIRKVGNGLEAERLRREIASLGRKEIGDLWEKVLRFPEEYPDQRFEIDWLRISNVNISERHSVSACIGIWNNYMLPGLVRDAWKPEEETRLVEAVERYQRQDWAQIAVEVGGRSAYQCFVHYQTTFSDMAQIKHERWSVEEDALLVRLVDENRVGSNIVWNKVVE
;
A
#
# COMPACT_ATOMS: atom_id res chain seq x y z
N MET A 1 31.16 -58.44 -13.07
CA MET A 1 29.79 -59.02 -13.11
C MET A 1 28.87 -57.82 -12.93
N SER A 2 28.55 -57.09 -14.00
CA SER A 2 27.46 -57.40 -14.96
C SER A 2 26.12 -57.28 -14.21
N GLU A 3 25.21 -56.35 -14.48
CA GLU A 3 24.68 -55.86 -15.76
C GLU A 3 23.99 -54.49 -15.62
N GLN A 4 23.93 -53.78 -16.75
CA GLN A 4 23.14 -52.59 -17.06
C GLN A 4 21.64 -52.93 -17.20
N SER A 5 20.77 -51.93 -17.02
CA SER A 5 19.65 -51.71 -17.97
C SER A 5 19.22 -50.24 -17.94
N ASP A 6 19.43 -49.60 -19.09
CA ASP A 6 18.86 -48.32 -19.50
C ASP A 6 17.37 -48.46 -19.81
N SER A 7 16.60 -47.38 -19.65
CA SER A 7 15.56 -46.99 -20.61
C SER A 7 15.24 -45.50 -20.45
N GLU A 8 15.71 -44.74 -21.44
CA GLU A 8 15.17 -43.44 -21.84
C GLU A 8 13.82 -43.66 -22.53
N ASP A 9 12.89 -42.71 -22.35
CA ASP A 9 12.15 -42.01 -23.42
C ASP A 9 10.76 -41.57 -22.97
N GLY A 10 10.47 -40.29 -23.20
CA GLY A 10 9.17 -39.69 -22.96
C GLY A 10 9.16 -38.18 -23.10
N ASP A 11 9.75 -37.66 -24.18
CA ASP A 11 9.48 -36.30 -24.67
C ASP A 11 7.99 -36.18 -25.00
N GLY A 12 7.36 -35.16 -24.42
CA GLY A 12 5.94 -34.88 -24.49
C GLY A 12 5.72 -33.37 -24.59
N SER A 13 6.30 -32.76 -25.61
CA SER A 13 5.86 -31.48 -26.16
C SER A 13 4.36 -31.53 -26.46
N PHE A 14 3.55 -30.84 -25.65
CA PHE A 14 2.24 -30.36 -26.08
C PHE A 14 2.07 -28.89 -25.70
N LEU A 15 2.49 -28.03 -26.62
CA LEU A 15 1.94 -26.69 -26.75
C LEU A 15 0.48 -26.85 -27.21
N THR A 16 -0.47 -26.45 -26.37
CA THR A 16 -1.76 -25.95 -26.86
C THR A 16 -2.11 -24.67 -26.16
N GLU A 17 -2.20 -23.66 -27.01
CA GLU A 17 -2.79 -22.34 -26.84
C GLU A 17 -4.11 -22.39 -26.06
N SER A 18 -4.27 -21.44 -25.13
CA SER A 18 -5.60 -20.91 -24.76
C SER A 18 -5.39 -19.54 -24.09
N GLU A 19 -5.40 -18.53 -24.94
CA GLU A 19 -6.14 -17.27 -24.77
C GLU A 19 -6.10 -16.64 -23.37
N SER A 20 -5.00 -15.94 -23.07
CA SER A 20 -5.06 -14.81 -22.15
C SER A 20 -5.43 -13.55 -22.95
N GLU A 21 -6.71 -13.19 -22.90
CA GLU A 21 -7.14 -11.81 -23.11
C GLU A 21 -6.57 -10.96 -21.98
N HIS A 22 -5.29 -10.58 -22.09
CA HIS A 22 -4.75 -9.53 -21.27
C HIS A 22 -4.89 -8.22 -22.03
N ASP A 23 -5.96 -7.50 -21.68
CA ASP A 23 -6.12 -6.07 -21.91
C ASP A 23 -4.87 -5.36 -21.34
N SER A 24 -3.89 -5.14 -22.21
CA SER A 24 -2.74 -4.29 -21.95
C SER A 24 -3.14 -2.91 -22.41
N THR A 25 -3.68 -2.14 -21.46
CA THR A 25 -3.93 -0.72 -21.58
C THR A 25 -2.57 0.00 -21.67
N TRP A 26 -2.01 0.03 -22.87
CA TRP A 26 -0.79 0.78 -23.18
C TRP A 26 -1.06 2.27 -22.99
N GLY A 27 -0.19 2.91 -22.22
CA GLY A 27 -0.23 4.34 -21.95
C GLY A 27 -0.52 5.16 -23.20
N GLU A 28 -1.62 5.89 -23.14
CA GLU A 28 -2.00 6.91 -24.11
C GLU A 28 -0.94 8.01 -24.10
N ASP A 29 0.03 7.90 -25.00
CA ASP A 29 0.78 9.05 -25.44
C ASP A 29 -0.18 9.89 -26.31
N LYS A 30 -0.64 11.01 -25.72
CA LYS A 30 -1.54 11.99 -26.35
C LYS A 30 -0.79 12.76 -27.44
N SER A 31 -0.47 12.07 -28.53
CA SER A 31 -0.26 12.68 -29.83
C SER A 31 -1.43 12.22 -30.71
N GLN A 32 -2.34 13.16 -30.97
CA GLN A 32 -3.39 13.10 -31.99
C GLN A 32 -3.05 12.09 -33.10
N LYS A 33 -3.60 10.89 -33.04
CA LYS A 33 -3.62 9.98 -34.17
C LYS A 33 -4.68 10.53 -35.11
N ASP A 34 -4.25 11.31 -36.10
CA ASP A 34 -4.99 11.40 -37.35
C ASP A 34 -5.08 9.97 -37.90
N VAL A 35 -6.16 9.28 -37.56
CA VAL A 35 -6.56 8.02 -38.18
C VAL A 35 -7.03 8.42 -39.58
N VAL A 36 -6.07 8.62 -40.48
CA VAL A 36 -6.37 8.80 -41.90
C VAL A 36 -6.85 7.45 -42.39
N ASP A 37 -8.16 7.32 -42.54
CA ASP A 37 -8.78 6.15 -43.15
C ASP A 37 -8.45 6.14 -44.65
N TYR A 38 -7.33 5.48 -44.96
CA TYR A 38 -6.83 5.34 -46.32
C TYR A 38 -7.83 4.63 -47.25
N THR A 39 -8.82 3.91 -46.69
CA THR A 39 -9.88 3.28 -47.48
C THR A 39 -10.96 4.29 -47.88
N ALA A 40 -11.25 5.28 -47.04
CA ALA A 40 -12.17 6.38 -47.36
C ALA A 40 -11.58 7.31 -48.44
N THR A 41 -10.30 7.66 -48.32
CA THR A 41 -9.61 8.49 -49.31
C THR A 41 -9.44 7.78 -50.66
N ALA A 42 -9.21 6.46 -50.65
CA ALA A 42 -9.18 5.66 -51.87
C ALA A 42 -10.56 5.61 -52.57
N LYS A 43 -11.66 5.58 -51.81
CA LYS A 43 -13.02 5.65 -52.36
C LYS A 43 -13.32 7.02 -52.98
N GLU A 44 -12.90 8.12 -52.35
CA GLU A 44 -13.06 9.48 -52.90
C GLU A 44 -12.36 9.64 -54.26
N ILE A 45 -11.12 9.17 -54.38
CA ILE A 45 -10.34 9.26 -55.63
C ILE A 45 -10.98 8.45 -56.78
N ILE A 46 -11.59 7.31 -56.46
CA ILE A 46 -12.34 6.47 -57.42
C ILE A 46 -13.64 7.18 -57.84
N CYS A 47 -14.35 7.80 -56.89
CA CYS A 47 -15.60 8.52 -57.15
C CYS A 47 -15.41 9.80 -57.97
N GLU A 48 -14.27 10.48 -57.86
CA GLU A 48 -13.96 11.69 -58.65
C GLU A 48 -13.63 11.39 -60.12
N ASN A 49 -13.22 10.17 -60.46
CA ASN A 49 -12.71 9.82 -61.80
C ASN A 49 -13.59 8.75 -62.49
N VAL A 50 -14.88 9.06 -62.65
CA VAL A 50 -15.90 8.15 -63.22
C VAL A 50 -15.66 7.78 -64.71
N ASN A 51 -14.92 8.62 -65.47
CA ASN A 51 -14.57 8.32 -66.87
C ASN A 51 -13.12 7.83 -66.98
N ILE A 52 -12.96 6.52 -67.09
CA ILE A 52 -11.65 5.84 -67.15
C ILE A 52 -11.03 6.04 -68.55
N THR A 53 -10.26 7.12 -68.69
CA THR A 53 -9.27 7.26 -69.76
C THR A 53 -7.94 6.62 -69.32
N THR A 54 -7.13 6.15 -70.27
CA THR A 54 -5.82 5.52 -70.00
C THR A 54 -4.89 6.41 -69.18
N GLU A 55 -4.99 7.73 -69.35
CA GLU A 55 -4.21 8.71 -68.60
C GLU A 55 -4.64 8.82 -67.13
N ASN A 56 -5.94 8.74 -66.84
CA ASN A 56 -6.47 8.77 -65.47
C ASN A 56 -6.11 7.48 -64.70
N ALA A 57 -6.18 6.32 -65.37
CA ALA A 57 -5.79 5.04 -64.79
C ALA A 57 -4.30 5.00 -64.41
N LEU A 58 -3.42 5.61 -65.23
CA LEU A 58 -1.99 5.70 -64.93
C LEU A 58 -1.69 6.62 -63.73
N LYS A 59 -2.37 7.77 -63.63
CA LYS A 59 -2.24 8.68 -62.47
C LYS A 59 -2.68 7.99 -61.17
N LEU A 60 -3.80 7.28 -61.21
CA LEU A 60 -4.35 6.57 -60.06
C LEU A 60 -3.45 5.41 -59.59
N ASN A 61 -2.92 4.61 -60.54
CA ASN A 61 -1.91 3.58 -60.23
C ASN A 61 -0.62 4.18 -59.65
N SER A 62 -0.16 5.33 -60.16
CA SER A 62 1.03 6.01 -59.61
C SER A 62 0.81 6.51 -58.18
N GLY A 63 -0.41 7.00 -57.88
CA GLY A 63 -0.83 7.42 -56.55
C GLY A 63 -0.83 6.26 -55.55
N TYR A 64 -1.44 5.13 -55.91
CA TYR A 64 -1.40 3.93 -55.07
C TYR A 64 0.01 3.39 -54.87
N HIS A 65 0.86 3.41 -55.90
CA HIS A 65 2.24 2.95 -55.77
C HIS A 65 3.04 3.83 -54.81
N ASN A 66 2.87 5.15 -54.84
CA ASN A 66 3.47 6.07 -53.88
C ASN A 66 2.93 5.85 -52.47
N MET A 67 1.63 5.60 -52.34
CA MET A 67 1.00 5.32 -51.04
C MET A 67 1.54 4.02 -50.42
N LEU A 68 1.66 2.96 -51.21
CA LEU A 68 2.25 1.69 -50.77
C LEU A 68 3.72 1.86 -50.36
N LYS A 69 4.48 2.73 -51.04
CA LYS A 69 5.86 3.06 -50.63
C LYS A 69 5.92 3.77 -49.28
N ILE A 70 5.03 4.74 -49.05
CA ILE A 70 4.97 5.46 -47.76
C ILE A 70 4.60 4.50 -46.63
N LEU A 71 3.59 3.65 -46.84
CA LEU A 71 3.18 2.64 -45.86
C LEU A 71 4.30 1.64 -45.58
N LYS A 72 4.99 1.15 -46.61
CA LYS A 72 6.13 0.26 -46.47
C LYS A 72 7.22 0.89 -45.60
N ASN A 73 7.62 2.13 -45.88
CA ASN A 73 8.64 2.83 -45.08
C ASN A 73 8.20 2.99 -43.62
N LYS A 74 6.92 3.30 -43.38
CA LYS A 74 6.38 3.43 -42.01
C LYS A 74 6.44 2.10 -41.25
N LEU A 75 6.09 0.99 -41.91
CA LEU A 75 6.17 -0.35 -41.32
C LEU A 75 7.62 -0.76 -41.04
N GLU A 76 8.57 -0.43 -41.93
CA GLU A 76 9.99 -0.71 -41.72
C GLU A 76 10.54 0.04 -40.50
N ILE A 77 10.15 1.31 -40.29
CA ILE A 77 10.52 2.09 -39.11
C ILE A 77 9.94 1.47 -37.83
N LEU A 78 8.65 1.14 -37.84
CA LEU A 78 7.98 0.53 -36.67
C LEU A 78 8.59 -0.84 -36.33
N LEU A 79 8.92 -1.64 -37.34
CA LEU A 79 9.59 -2.91 -37.16
C LEU A 79 10.96 -2.74 -36.48
N GLY A 80 11.74 -1.73 -36.90
CA GLY A 80 13.01 -1.40 -36.26
C GLY A 80 12.86 -1.02 -34.79
N GLN A 81 11.86 -0.20 -34.46
CA GLN A 81 11.56 0.20 -33.06
C GLN A 81 11.17 -1.00 -32.19
N CYS A 82 10.35 -1.91 -32.72
CA CYS A 82 9.98 -3.14 -32.00
C CYS A 82 11.20 -4.04 -31.75
N GLN A 83 12.07 -4.22 -32.75
CA GLN A 83 13.28 -5.03 -32.62
C GLN A 83 14.27 -4.46 -31.61
N GLU A 84 14.42 -3.14 -31.55
CA GLU A 84 15.30 -2.48 -30.58
C GLU A 84 14.78 -2.61 -29.16
N ARG A 85 13.46 -2.44 -28.98
CA ARG A 85 12.80 -2.64 -27.68
C ARG A 85 12.92 -4.08 -27.18
N GLN A 86 12.83 -5.06 -28.08
CA GLN A 86 12.99 -6.46 -27.73
C GLN A 86 14.41 -6.75 -27.21
N LYS A 87 15.45 -6.23 -27.88
CA LYS A 87 16.84 -6.37 -27.43
C LYS A 87 17.09 -5.76 -26.05
N GLU A 88 16.48 -4.61 -25.76
CA GLU A 88 16.59 -3.96 -24.45
C GLU A 88 15.94 -4.79 -23.34
N ILE A 89 14.77 -5.38 -23.60
CA ILE A 89 14.09 -6.26 -22.64
C ILE A 89 14.92 -7.53 -22.39
N GLU A 90 15.47 -8.16 -23.44
CA GLU A 90 16.33 -9.34 -23.31
C GLU A 90 17.57 -9.03 -22.45
N LYS A 91 18.19 -7.87 -22.65
CA LYS A 91 19.31 -7.39 -21.84
C LYS A 91 18.92 -7.22 -20.36
N GLN A 92 17.77 -6.63 -20.07
CA GLN A 92 17.28 -6.46 -18.70
C GLN A 92 17.01 -7.80 -18.00
N ILE A 93 16.51 -8.80 -18.75
CA ILE A 93 16.31 -10.16 -18.24
C ILE A 93 17.65 -10.81 -17.88
N ASP A 94 18.67 -10.66 -18.73
CA ASP A 94 19.99 -11.21 -18.48
C ASP A 94 20.70 -10.53 -17.29
N GLU A 95 20.53 -9.21 -17.14
CA GLU A 95 21.02 -8.48 -15.96
C GLU A 95 20.34 -8.98 -14.68
N TYR A 96 19.02 -9.21 -14.70
CA TYR A 96 18.28 -9.74 -13.57
C TYR A 96 18.66 -11.18 -13.21
N ARG A 97 18.93 -12.03 -14.21
CA ARG A 97 19.40 -13.41 -14.01
C ARG A 97 20.80 -13.47 -13.41
N ASN A 98 21.68 -12.55 -13.80
CA ASN A 98 23.08 -12.54 -13.38
C ASN A 98 23.34 -11.76 -12.08
N ALA A 99 22.40 -10.94 -11.63
CA ALA A 99 22.48 -10.26 -10.35
C ALA A 99 22.32 -11.26 -9.18
N LYS A 100 23.45 -11.67 -8.57
CA LYS A 100 23.43 -12.39 -7.28
C LYS A 100 22.82 -11.49 -6.20
N ARG A 101 21.62 -11.83 -5.71
CA ARG A 101 21.03 -11.15 -4.55
C ARG A 101 21.91 -11.36 -3.32
N PRO A 102 22.16 -10.34 -2.49
CA PRO A 102 22.75 -10.55 -1.19
C PRO A 102 21.80 -11.39 -0.34
N VAL A 103 22.31 -12.47 0.25
CA VAL A 103 21.54 -13.34 1.14
C VAL A 103 21.14 -12.52 2.38
N ALA A 104 19.86 -12.17 2.49
CA ALA A 104 19.32 -11.53 3.68
C ALA A 104 19.50 -12.46 4.89
N ARG A 105 20.04 -11.93 6.00
CA ARG A 105 20.16 -12.67 7.25
C ARG A 105 18.77 -12.93 7.81
N LYS A 106 18.40 -14.20 7.98
CA LYS A 106 17.15 -14.61 8.64
C LYS A 106 17.12 -14.07 10.07
N SER A 107 16.10 -13.27 10.40
CA SER A 107 15.75 -12.93 11.77
C SER A 107 15.39 -14.20 12.54
N ARG A 108 16.04 -14.44 13.68
CA ARG A 108 15.65 -15.49 14.62
C ARG A 108 14.64 -14.92 15.61
N THR A 109 13.36 -15.00 15.28
CA THR A 109 12.31 -14.89 16.29
C THR A 109 11.82 -16.29 16.62
N SER A 110 12.18 -16.80 17.80
CA SER A 110 11.63 -18.04 18.35
C SER A 110 10.21 -17.73 18.83
N GLY A 111 9.22 -18.23 18.08
CA GLY A 111 7.82 -18.08 18.39
C GLY A 111 7.00 -18.85 17.36
N TYR A 112 6.35 -19.93 17.81
CA TYR A 112 5.53 -20.78 16.95
C TYR A 112 4.24 -20.04 16.59
N ILE A 113 4.30 -19.20 15.56
CA ILE A 113 3.10 -18.62 14.96
C ILE A 113 2.42 -19.76 14.19
N CYS A 114 1.34 -20.31 14.75
CA CYS A 114 0.39 -21.14 14.01
C CYS A 114 -0.33 -20.24 12.98
N GLY A 115 0.41 -19.86 11.94
CA GLY A 115 -0.09 -19.22 10.73
C GLY A 115 0.07 -20.21 9.57
N GLN A 116 -0.55 -19.89 8.43
CA GLN A 116 -0.65 -20.76 7.25
C GLN A 116 0.60 -21.65 7.04
N PRO A 117 0.46 -22.99 7.00
CA PRO A 117 1.59 -23.89 7.23
C PRO A 117 2.62 -23.95 6.10
N PHE A 118 2.38 -23.33 4.96
CA PHE A 118 3.09 -23.75 3.75
C PHE A 118 4.08 -22.72 3.21
N PHE A 119 3.81 -21.42 3.19
CA PHE A 119 4.79 -20.43 2.70
C PHE A 119 4.61 -19.08 3.38
N LYS A 120 5.71 -18.57 3.97
CA LYS A 120 5.84 -17.18 4.42
C LYS A 120 6.87 -16.49 3.54
N ASP A 121 6.55 -15.33 2.97
CA ASP A 121 7.54 -14.54 2.21
C ASP A 121 8.51 -13.77 3.14
N GLU A 122 9.40 -12.95 2.57
CA GLU A 122 10.39 -12.17 3.33
C GLU A 122 9.76 -11.18 4.33
N ASP A 123 8.49 -10.83 4.13
CA ASP A 123 7.70 -9.93 4.98
C ASP A 123 6.72 -10.69 5.91
N LEU A 124 6.88 -12.02 6.03
CA LEU A 124 6.03 -12.93 6.82
C LEU A 124 4.59 -13.09 6.30
N TYR A 125 4.31 -12.79 5.03
CA TYR A 125 2.97 -12.97 4.45
C TYR A 125 2.66 -14.44 4.22
N PRO A 126 1.43 -14.90 4.53
CA PRO A 126 0.87 -16.06 3.85
C PRO A 126 0.90 -15.84 2.33
N GLY A 127 1.31 -16.85 1.56
CA GLY A 127 1.24 -16.77 0.09
C GLY A 127 -0.17 -16.42 -0.40
N PRO A 128 -0.31 -15.79 -1.59
CA PRO A 128 -1.62 -15.47 -2.15
C PRO A 128 -2.48 -16.72 -2.26
N HIS A 129 -3.78 -16.57 -2.02
CA HIS A 129 -4.72 -17.67 -2.19
C HIS A 129 -4.69 -18.18 -3.64
N ASN A 130 -4.68 -19.50 -3.80
CA ASN A 130 -4.81 -20.12 -5.13
C ASN A 130 -6.25 -20.01 -5.65
N ASP A 131 -6.42 -20.15 -6.97
CA ASP A 131 -7.72 -20.00 -7.64
C ASP A 131 -8.77 -21.00 -7.12
N ASP A 132 -8.35 -22.20 -6.72
CA ASP A 132 -9.22 -23.21 -6.11
C ASP A 132 -9.82 -22.72 -4.79
N TYR A 133 -9.01 -22.15 -3.89
CA TYR A 133 -9.50 -21.57 -2.63
C TYR A 133 -10.48 -20.41 -2.89
N LEU A 134 -10.14 -19.50 -3.81
CA LEU A 134 -11.00 -18.36 -4.16
C LEU A 134 -12.36 -18.83 -4.71
N THR A 135 -12.36 -19.87 -5.54
CA THR A 135 -13.59 -20.44 -6.11
C THR A 135 -14.46 -21.06 -5.01
N ARG A 136 -13.88 -21.89 -4.14
CA ARG A 136 -14.62 -22.56 -3.06
C ARG A 136 -15.18 -21.58 -2.04
N LYS A 137 -14.42 -20.53 -1.70
CA LYS A 137 -14.87 -19.46 -0.80
C LYS A 137 -15.96 -18.57 -1.42
N ASN A 138 -15.71 -18.03 -2.61
CA ASN A 138 -16.58 -16.99 -3.19
C ASN A 138 -17.82 -17.58 -3.86
N VAL A 139 -17.66 -18.69 -4.58
CA VAL A 139 -18.72 -19.36 -5.35
C VAL A 139 -19.35 -20.48 -4.52
N GLY A 140 -18.53 -21.36 -3.95
CA GLY A 140 -19.00 -22.49 -3.13
C GLY A 140 -19.57 -22.08 -1.77
N LYS A 141 -19.30 -20.84 -1.32
CA LYS A 141 -19.65 -20.33 0.02
C LYS A 141 -19.18 -21.26 1.14
N GLU A 142 -18.12 -22.01 0.88
CA GLU A 142 -17.51 -22.88 1.87
C GLU A 142 -16.79 -22.03 2.91
N PHE A 143 -17.03 -22.36 4.17
CA PHE A 143 -16.42 -21.68 5.30
C PHE A 143 -15.12 -22.39 5.67
N PHE A 144 -13.98 -21.73 5.48
CA PHE A 144 -12.68 -22.27 5.84
C PHE A 144 -12.33 -21.89 7.27
N PRO A 145 -11.58 -22.74 8.00
CA PRO A 145 -10.98 -22.35 9.28
C PRO A 145 -10.12 -21.08 9.21
N LEU A 146 -9.67 -20.67 8.03
CA LEU A 146 -8.99 -19.38 7.81
C LEU A 146 -9.93 -18.18 7.77
N ASP A 147 -11.20 -18.38 7.41
CA ASP A 147 -12.22 -17.33 7.42
C ASP A 147 -12.65 -16.97 8.85
N LEU A 148 -12.42 -17.87 9.82
CA LEU A 148 -12.48 -17.55 11.26
C LEU A 148 -11.41 -16.54 11.70
N PHE A 149 -10.31 -16.45 10.96
CA PHE A 149 -9.14 -15.62 11.28
C PHE A 149 -8.87 -14.58 10.18
N GLU A 150 -9.89 -14.14 9.42
CA GLU A 150 -9.74 -13.08 8.40
C GLU A 150 -9.06 -11.82 8.96
N VAL A 151 -9.17 -11.60 10.28
CA VAL A 151 -8.36 -10.66 11.02
C VAL A 151 -7.28 -11.45 11.77
N THR A 152 -6.29 -11.95 11.06
CA THR A 152 -5.02 -12.23 11.75
C THR A 152 -4.54 -10.85 12.18
N ASP A 153 -4.34 -10.64 13.48
CA ASP A 153 -3.69 -9.44 14.02
C ASP A 153 -2.26 -9.40 13.48
N THR A 154 -2.13 -9.08 12.20
CA THR A 154 -0.86 -8.97 11.53
C THR A 154 -0.21 -7.71 12.07
N ASN A 155 1.07 -7.80 12.40
CA ASN A 155 1.80 -6.63 12.83
C ASN A 155 1.75 -5.56 11.74
N TRP A 156 1.61 -4.29 12.14
CA TRP A 156 1.66 -3.15 11.23
C TRP A 156 2.98 -3.11 10.46
N THR A 157 2.94 -3.36 9.16
CA THR A 157 4.13 -3.28 8.31
C THR A 157 4.44 -1.84 7.93
N VAL A 158 5.68 -1.59 7.48
CA VAL A 158 6.08 -0.27 6.96
C VAL A 158 5.19 0.13 5.78
N LYS A 159 4.82 -0.82 4.92
CA LYS A 159 3.93 -0.58 3.77
C LYS A 159 2.54 -0.15 4.21
N ASP A 160 1.95 -0.80 5.21
CA ASP A 160 0.62 -0.42 5.74
C ASP A 160 0.65 1.03 6.27
N LYS A 161 1.72 1.37 7.00
CA LYS A 161 1.91 2.73 7.55
C LYS A 161 2.01 3.78 6.44
N VAL A 162 2.77 3.50 5.38
CA VAL A 162 2.87 4.38 4.20
C VAL A 162 1.53 4.49 3.49
N ASN A 163 0.78 3.40 3.37
CA ASN A 163 -0.52 3.38 2.71
C ASN A 163 -1.59 4.18 3.46
N ILE A 164 -1.61 4.13 4.81
CA ILE A 164 -2.48 5.00 5.62
C ILE A 164 -2.14 6.46 5.36
N LEU A 165 -0.87 6.84 5.47
CA LEU A 165 -0.45 8.23 5.24
C LEU A 165 -0.83 8.71 3.84
N LYS A 166 -0.63 7.86 2.82
CA LYS A 166 -1.02 8.15 1.43
C LYS A 166 -2.54 8.28 1.29
N GLY A 167 -3.32 7.41 1.94
CA GLY A 167 -4.78 7.45 1.93
C GLY A 167 -5.32 8.73 2.52
N VAL A 168 -4.87 9.09 3.72
CA VAL A 168 -5.26 10.34 4.40
C VAL A 168 -4.83 11.56 3.59
N LYS A 169 -3.58 11.60 3.10
CA LYS A 169 -3.09 12.71 2.27
C LYS A 169 -3.95 12.89 1.01
N THR A 170 -4.30 11.80 0.34
CA THR A 170 -5.16 11.84 -0.86
C THR A 170 -6.52 12.45 -0.53
N GLN A 171 -7.18 12.01 0.54
CA GLN A 171 -8.48 12.56 0.95
C GLN A 171 -8.41 14.05 1.31
N ILE A 172 -7.35 14.48 2.01
CA ILE A 172 -7.13 15.91 2.31
C ILE A 172 -6.97 16.72 1.03
N VAL A 173 -6.16 16.25 0.08
CA VAL A 173 -5.95 16.94 -1.20
C VAL A 173 -7.26 17.04 -1.98
N GLU A 174 -8.02 15.94 -2.07
CA GLU A 174 -9.34 15.91 -2.73
C GLU A 174 -10.29 16.94 -2.09
N PHE A 175 -10.32 17.03 -0.76
CA PHE A 175 -11.13 18.01 -0.03
C PHE A 175 -10.72 19.45 -0.35
N ILE A 176 -9.45 19.80 -0.18
CA ILE A 176 -8.95 21.17 -0.43
C ILE A 176 -9.16 21.55 -1.90
N GLU A 177 -8.91 20.62 -2.82
CA GLU A 177 -9.12 20.85 -4.25
C GLU A 177 -10.59 21.10 -4.58
N ARG A 178 -11.51 20.33 -3.99
CA ARG A 178 -12.95 20.54 -4.12
C ARG A 178 -13.35 21.94 -3.67
N GLU A 179 -12.91 22.35 -2.48
CA GLU A 179 -13.22 23.67 -1.93
C GLU A 179 -12.65 24.81 -2.78
N ASN A 180 -11.38 24.70 -3.20
CA ASN A 180 -10.77 25.69 -4.09
C ASN A 180 -11.47 25.77 -5.45
N ARG A 181 -11.94 24.64 -6.01
CA ARG A 181 -12.76 24.63 -7.23
C ARG A 181 -14.11 25.33 -7.04
N LEU A 182 -14.74 25.19 -5.87
CA LEU A 182 -15.98 25.92 -5.56
C LEU A 182 -15.72 27.42 -5.41
N LYS A 183 -14.61 27.83 -4.76
CA LYS A 183 -14.20 29.24 -4.66
C LYS A 183 -13.94 29.85 -6.05
N ILE A 184 -13.24 29.15 -6.93
CA ILE A 184 -13.02 29.59 -8.33
C ILE A 184 -14.35 29.81 -9.05
N ARG A 185 -15.32 28.89 -8.89
CA ARG A 185 -16.65 29.04 -9.50
C ARG A 185 -17.40 30.29 -9.00
N LYS A 186 -17.26 30.64 -7.72
CA LYS A 186 -17.91 31.83 -7.12
C LYS A 186 -17.25 33.14 -7.57
N VAL A 187 -15.92 33.20 -7.59
CA VAL A 187 -15.15 34.42 -7.90
C VAL A 187 -15.08 34.68 -9.41
N GLY A 188 -15.21 33.65 -10.24
CA GLY A 188 -15.10 33.77 -11.69
C GLY A 188 -13.65 33.83 -12.17
N ASN A 189 -13.36 34.60 -13.22
CA ASN A 189 -11.99 34.78 -13.73
C ASN A 189 -11.37 36.05 -13.15
N GLY A 190 -10.22 35.89 -12.50
CA GLY A 190 -9.46 36.97 -11.88
C GLY A 190 -8.17 36.47 -11.23
N LEU A 191 -7.40 37.39 -10.66
CA LEU A 191 -6.11 37.10 -10.03
C LEU A 191 -6.22 36.08 -8.87
N GLU A 192 -7.33 36.12 -8.12
CA GLU A 192 -7.60 35.16 -7.04
C GLU A 192 -7.90 33.75 -7.58
N ALA A 193 -8.62 33.64 -8.70
CA ALA A 193 -8.85 32.36 -9.35
C ALA A 193 -7.54 31.75 -9.90
N GLU A 194 -6.65 32.58 -10.44
CA GLU A 194 -5.31 32.17 -10.88
C GLU A 194 -4.48 31.63 -9.71
N ARG A 195 -4.55 32.30 -8.55
CA ARG A 195 -3.88 31.89 -7.31
C ARG A 195 -4.39 30.54 -6.81
N LEU A 196 -5.71 30.35 -6.77
CA LEU A 196 -6.32 29.09 -6.36
C LEU A 196 -5.98 27.93 -7.32
N ARG A 197 -5.92 28.18 -8.63
CA ARG A 197 -5.49 27.18 -9.63
C ARG A 197 -4.03 26.76 -9.41
N ARG A 198 -3.12 27.73 -9.20
CA ARG A 198 -1.72 27.44 -8.85
C ARG A 198 -1.60 26.66 -7.55
N GLU A 199 -2.43 26.98 -6.57
CA GLU A 199 -2.47 26.23 -5.32
C GLU A 199 -2.85 24.77 -5.56
N ILE A 200 -3.95 24.51 -6.28
CA ILE A 200 -4.41 23.16 -6.64
C ILE A 200 -3.26 22.35 -7.27
N ALA A 201 -2.56 22.93 -8.25
CA ALA A 201 -1.42 22.28 -8.93
C ALA A 201 -0.22 22.00 -8.01
N SER A 202 -0.13 22.68 -6.86
CA SER A 202 0.94 22.49 -5.87
C SER A 202 0.58 21.48 -4.77
N LEU A 203 -0.70 21.16 -4.55
CA LEU A 203 -1.16 20.40 -3.37
C LEU A 203 -0.52 19.01 -3.26
N GLY A 204 -0.39 18.28 -4.37
CA GLY A 204 0.18 16.92 -4.34
C GLY A 204 1.63 16.86 -3.84
N ARG A 205 2.39 17.96 -4.02
CA ARG A 205 3.80 18.08 -3.59
C ARG A 205 3.97 18.48 -2.14
N LYS A 206 2.90 18.93 -1.46
CA LYS A 206 2.99 19.37 -0.06
C LYS A 206 3.07 18.19 0.89
N GLU A 207 3.71 18.43 2.03
CA GLU A 207 3.76 17.45 3.11
C GLU A 207 2.39 17.33 3.79
N ILE A 208 2.14 16.16 4.39
CA ILE A 208 0.87 15.90 5.07
C ILE A 208 0.64 16.86 6.24
N GLY A 209 1.70 17.31 6.92
CA GLY A 209 1.62 18.27 8.02
C GLY A 209 1.05 19.63 7.58
N ASP A 210 1.59 20.22 6.50
CA ASP A 210 1.11 21.50 5.98
C ASP A 210 -0.35 21.40 5.51
N LEU A 211 -0.69 20.27 4.88
CA LEU A 211 -2.05 20.01 4.40
C LEU A 211 -3.02 19.84 5.58
N TRP A 212 -2.60 19.16 6.64
CA TRP A 212 -3.38 18.97 7.86
C TRP A 212 -3.64 20.29 8.59
N GLU A 213 -2.62 21.13 8.76
CA GLU A 213 -2.78 22.44 9.39
C GLU A 213 -3.74 23.36 8.59
N LYS A 214 -3.77 23.21 7.26
CA LYS A 214 -4.78 23.89 6.45
C LYS A 214 -6.18 23.39 6.75
N VAL A 215 -6.39 22.08 6.72
CA VAL A 215 -7.68 21.44 7.05
C VAL A 215 -8.20 21.89 8.41
N LEU A 216 -7.35 21.95 9.44
CA LEU A 216 -7.73 22.39 10.78
C LEU A 216 -8.21 23.84 10.83
N ARG A 217 -7.74 24.71 9.92
CA ARG A 217 -8.16 26.11 9.82
C ARG A 217 -9.45 26.33 9.01
N PHE A 218 -9.90 25.35 8.23
CA PHE A 218 -11.13 25.48 7.42
C PHE A 218 -12.40 25.77 8.23
N PRO A 219 -12.66 25.14 9.41
CA PRO A 219 -13.84 25.43 10.22
C PRO A 219 -13.98 26.89 10.67
N GLU A 220 -12.86 27.62 10.79
CA GLU A 220 -12.88 29.07 11.08
C GLU A 220 -13.44 29.87 9.90
N GLU A 221 -13.23 29.39 8.66
CA GLU A 221 -13.70 30.02 7.43
C GLU A 221 -15.13 29.58 7.07
N TYR A 222 -15.50 28.32 7.37
CA TYR A 222 -16.81 27.72 7.05
C TYR A 222 -17.31 26.75 8.14
N PRO A 223 -18.18 27.21 9.08
CA PRO A 223 -18.61 26.40 10.23
C PRO A 223 -19.37 25.11 9.90
N ASP A 224 -20.08 25.09 8.76
CA ASP A 224 -20.97 23.98 8.37
C ASP A 224 -20.24 22.85 7.62
N GLN A 225 -18.96 23.02 7.29
CA GLN A 225 -18.18 22.05 6.52
C GLN A 225 -16.96 21.62 7.31
N ARG A 226 -17.03 20.41 7.86
CA ARG A 226 -15.89 19.76 8.52
C ARG A 226 -15.30 18.70 7.61
N PHE A 227 -13.97 18.64 7.59
CA PHE A 227 -13.28 17.53 6.96
C PHE A 227 -13.38 16.31 7.87
N GLU A 228 -13.86 15.21 7.32
CA GLU A 228 -13.91 13.91 7.98
C GLU A 228 -13.14 12.90 7.13
N ILE A 229 -12.36 12.05 7.79
CA ILE A 229 -11.57 11.01 7.11
C ILE A 229 -12.47 9.80 6.91
N ASP A 230 -12.59 9.36 5.66
CA ASP A 230 -13.25 8.10 5.30
C ASP A 230 -12.29 6.94 5.58
N TRP A 231 -12.37 6.42 6.80
CA TRP A 231 -11.58 5.28 7.27
C TRP A 231 -11.97 3.97 6.59
N LEU A 232 -13.20 3.85 6.09
CA LEU A 232 -13.67 2.66 5.38
C LEU A 232 -12.96 2.54 4.03
N ARG A 233 -12.85 3.65 3.30
CA ARG A 233 -12.06 3.72 2.07
C ARG A 233 -10.59 3.37 2.32
N ILE A 234 -10.00 3.88 3.41
CA ILE A 234 -8.59 3.58 3.74
C ILE A 234 -8.38 2.10 4.04
N SER A 235 -9.23 1.52 4.91
CA SER A 235 -9.19 0.10 5.26
C SER A 235 -9.28 -0.79 4.00
N ASN A 236 -10.29 -0.55 3.17
CA ASN A 236 -10.62 -1.49 2.08
C ASN A 236 -9.77 -1.27 0.82
N VAL A 237 -9.49 -0.01 0.47
CA VAL A 237 -8.79 0.33 -0.78
C VAL A 237 -7.28 0.45 -0.57
N ASN A 238 -6.85 1.15 0.49
CA ASN A 238 -5.43 1.44 0.69
C ASN A 238 -4.68 0.30 1.41
N ILE A 239 -5.38 -0.43 2.27
CA ILE A 239 -4.79 -1.50 3.11
C ILE A 239 -5.34 -2.89 2.72
N SER A 240 -6.24 -2.96 1.74
CA SER A 240 -6.78 -4.22 1.20
C SER A 240 -7.40 -5.11 2.29
N GLU A 241 -8.14 -4.50 3.22
CA GLU A 241 -8.88 -5.16 4.31
C GLU A 241 -7.99 -5.89 5.34
N ARG A 242 -6.66 -5.72 5.26
CA ARG A 242 -5.72 -6.34 6.21
C ARG A 242 -5.91 -5.85 7.65
N HIS A 243 -6.31 -4.60 7.82
CA HIS A 243 -6.52 -3.97 9.11
C HIS A 243 -7.92 -3.38 9.16
N SER A 244 -8.62 -3.59 10.26
CA SER A 244 -9.97 -3.04 10.45
C SER A 244 -9.96 -1.51 10.46
N VAL A 245 -11.14 -0.91 10.20
CA VAL A 245 -11.38 0.53 10.31
C VAL A 245 -10.93 1.08 11.66
N SER A 246 -11.30 0.40 12.75
CA SER A 246 -10.91 0.78 14.12
C SER A 246 -9.40 0.73 14.34
N ALA A 247 -8.72 -0.26 13.78
CA ALA A 247 -7.27 -0.35 13.85
C ALA A 247 -6.58 0.82 13.11
N CYS A 248 -7.10 1.19 11.93
CA CYS A 248 -6.63 2.35 11.17
C CYS A 248 -6.77 3.67 11.94
N ILE A 249 -7.92 3.86 12.60
CA ILE A 249 -8.17 5.01 13.46
C ILE A 249 -7.17 5.05 14.62
N GLY A 250 -6.98 3.91 15.29
CA GLY A 250 -6.07 3.78 16.43
C GLY A 250 -4.63 4.12 16.07
N ILE A 251 -4.09 3.55 14.99
CA ILE A 251 -2.72 3.83 14.58
C ILE A 251 -2.55 5.28 14.13
N TRP A 252 -3.56 5.86 13.49
CA TRP A 252 -3.52 7.27 13.11
C TRP A 252 -3.44 8.18 14.33
N ASN A 253 -4.37 8.05 15.26
CA ASN A 253 -4.45 8.90 16.45
C ASN A 253 -3.25 8.72 17.37
N ASN A 254 -2.71 7.51 17.49
CA ASN A 254 -1.64 7.21 18.43
C ASN A 254 -0.24 7.52 17.89
N TYR A 255 -0.03 7.42 16.57
CA TYR A 255 1.32 7.45 16.00
C TYR A 255 1.47 8.27 14.72
N MET A 256 0.40 8.44 13.93
CA MET A 256 0.54 9.05 12.60
C MET A 256 0.05 10.48 12.48
N LEU A 257 -0.73 10.95 13.45
CA LEU A 257 -1.24 12.31 13.50
C LEU A 257 -0.09 13.33 13.31
N PRO A 258 -0.21 14.29 12.37
CA PRO A 258 0.80 15.32 12.21
C PRO A 258 1.00 16.11 13.50
N GLY A 259 2.26 16.29 13.89
CA GLY A 259 2.66 16.88 15.18
C GLY A 259 3.12 15.86 16.23
N LEU A 260 2.89 14.55 16.02
CA LEU A 260 3.44 13.51 16.87
C LEU A 260 4.89 13.15 16.47
N VAL A 261 5.75 13.07 17.47
CA VAL A 261 7.14 12.64 17.37
C VAL A 261 7.20 11.13 17.39
N ARG A 262 7.91 10.57 16.40
CA ARG A 262 8.09 9.12 16.22
C ARG A 262 9.50 8.65 16.60
N ASP A 263 10.37 9.58 16.98
CA ASP A 263 11.75 9.30 17.36
C ASP A 263 11.83 8.71 18.76
N ALA A 264 13.04 8.24 19.11
CA ALA A 264 13.35 7.80 20.47
C ALA A 264 13.00 8.89 21.51
N TRP A 265 12.65 8.47 22.72
CA TRP A 265 12.36 9.38 23.82
C TRP A 265 13.62 10.13 24.23
N LYS A 266 13.51 11.46 24.33
CA LYS A 266 14.59 12.30 24.83
C LYS A 266 14.52 12.40 26.35
N PRO A 267 15.66 12.55 27.06
CA PRO A 267 15.67 12.70 28.51
C PRO A 267 14.78 13.87 29.01
N GLU A 268 14.71 14.96 28.23
CA GLU A 268 13.86 16.11 28.55
C GLU A 268 12.36 15.80 28.39
N GLU A 269 11.98 14.91 27.46
CA GLU A 269 10.60 14.42 27.33
C GLU A 269 10.26 13.47 28.47
N GLU A 270 11.18 12.59 28.85
CA GLU A 270 11.00 11.63 29.94
C GLU A 270 10.84 12.32 31.30
N THR A 271 11.65 13.34 31.57
CA THR A 271 11.54 14.11 32.82
C THR A 271 10.16 14.75 32.94
N ARG A 272 9.68 15.39 31.86
CA ARG A 272 8.32 15.96 31.83
C ARG A 272 7.23 14.90 31.95
N LEU A 273 7.43 13.72 31.35
CA LEU A 273 6.49 12.61 31.48
C LEU A 273 6.35 12.17 32.93
N VAL A 274 7.46 11.94 33.64
CA VAL A 274 7.42 11.50 35.04
C VAL A 274 6.75 12.56 35.93
N GLU A 275 7.15 13.83 35.79
CA GLU A 275 6.55 14.95 36.55
C GLU A 275 5.04 15.07 36.30
N ALA A 276 4.60 14.96 35.05
CA ALA A 276 3.19 15.03 34.68
C ALA A 276 2.42 13.81 35.22
N VAL A 277 2.99 12.61 35.13
CA VAL A 277 2.35 11.38 35.63
C VAL A 277 2.14 11.44 37.14
N GLU A 278 3.11 11.95 37.90
CA GLU A 278 2.98 12.17 39.34
C GLU A 278 1.90 13.20 39.66
N ARG A 279 1.86 14.31 38.91
CA ARG A 279 0.86 15.37 39.08
C ARG A 279 -0.58 14.88 38.85
N TYR A 280 -0.80 14.11 37.79
CA TYR A 280 -2.12 13.56 37.43
C TYR A 280 -2.37 12.14 37.98
N GLN A 281 -1.56 11.70 38.94
CA GLN A 281 -1.76 10.45 39.68
C GLN A 281 -1.95 9.21 38.79
N ARG A 282 -1.27 9.14 37.63
CA ARG A 282 -1.35 8.03 36.66
C ARG A 282 -2.75 7.76 36.06
N GLN A 283 -3.69 8.70 36.13
CA GLN A 283 -5.06 8.49 35.63
C GLN A 283 -5.32 9.18 34.27
N ASP A 284 -4.96 10.46 34.14
CA ASP A 284 -5.33 11.27 32.98
C ASP A 284 -4.23 11.35 31.90
N TRP A 285 -4.06 10.29 31.13
CA TRP A 285 -3.06 10.20 30.06
C TRP A 285 -3.24 11.21 28.94
N ALA A 286 -4.47 11.70 28.73
CA ALA A 286 -4.74 12.77 27.77
C ALA A 286 -4.11 14.10 28.21
N GLN A 287 -4.23 14.48 29.49
CA GLN A 287 -3.61 15.70 30.01
C GLN A 287 -2.10 15.56 30.12
N ILE A 288 -1.62 14.39 30.52
CA ILE A 288 -0.18 14.08 30.55
C ILE A 288 0.44 14.28 29.15
N ALA A 289 -0.21 13.79 28.09
CA ALA A 289 0.27 13.97 26.72
C ALA A 289 0.35 15.44 26.29
N VAL A 290 -0.58 16.28 26.74
CA VAL A 290 -0.55 17.73 26.47
C VAL A 290 0.65 18.38 27.15
N GLU A 291 0.97 18.02 28.39
CA GLU A 291 2.13 18.57 29.10
C GLU A 291 3.48 18.10 28.54
N VAL A 292 3.57 16.82 28.15
CA VAL A 292 4.76 16.28 27.48
C VAL A 292 4.94 16.94 26.11
N GLY A 293 3.86 17.14 25.37
CA GLY A 293 3.86 17.79 24.06
C GLY A 293 4.49 16.92 22.96
N GLY A 294 3.81 16.83 21.81
CA GLY A 294 4.33 16.07 20.66
C GLY A 294 4.30 14.54 20.82
N ARG A 295 3.71 14.00 21.89
CA ARG A 295 3.47 12.55 22.08
C ARG A 295 1.98 12.31 22.34
N SER A 296 1.46 11.15 21.93
CA SER A 296 0.07 10.78 22.19
C SER A 296 -0.10 10.20 23.61
N ALA A 297 -1.32 10.23 24.13
CA ALA A 297 -1.67 9.62 25.42
C ALA A 297 -1.24 8.14 25.49
N TYR A 298 -1.44 7.41 24.40
CA TYR A 298 -1.03 6.02 24.29
C TYR A 298 0.49 5.86 24.32
N GLN A 299 1.24 6.71 23.60
CA GLN A 299 2.71 6.68 23.63
C GLN A 299 3.24 6.96 25.04
N CYS A 300 2.71 7.98 25.72
CA CYS A 300 3.08 8.32 27.10
C CYS A 300 2.79 7.17 28.06
N PHE A 301 1.61 6.55 27.96
CA PHE A 301 1.21 5.40 28.78
C PHE A 301 2.15 4.22 28.60
N VAL A 302 2.35 3.78 27.34
CA VAL A 302 3.20 2.63 27.04
C VAL A 302 4.62 2.88 27.52
N HIS A 303 5.21 4.04 27.21
CA HIS A 303 6.58 4.37 27.63
C HIS A 303 6.72 4.39 29.15
N TYR A 304 5.77 5.01 29.85
CA TYR A 304 5.78 5.01 31.31
C TYR A 304 5.70 3.60 31.89
N GLN A 305 4.81 2.76 31.36
CA GLN A 305 4.69 1.38 31.82
C GLN A 305 5.95 0.56 31.55
N THR A 306 6.56 0.69 30.37
CA THR A 306 7.72 -0.11 30.00
C THR A 306 9.03 0.34 30.61
N THR A 307 9.12 1.61 31.04
CA THR A 307 10.40 2.23 31.44
C THR A 307 10.41 2.68 32.90
N PHE A 308 9.30 3.19 33.42
CA PHE A 308 9.25 3.86 34.72
C PHE A 308 8.35 3.18 35.76
N SER A 309 7.42 2.31 35.33
CA SER A 309 6.55 1.62 36.29
C SER A 309 7.33 0.61 37.13
N ASP A 310 6.76 0.23 38.27
CA ASP A 310 7.34 -0.81 39.13
C ASP A 310 7.52 -2.13 38.36
N MET A 311 6.68 -2.40 37.36
CA MET A 311 6.84 -3.56 36.48
C MET A 311 8.10 -3.48 35.61
N ALA A 312 8.51 -2.28 35.19
CA ALA A 312 9.75 -2.08 34.45
C ALA A 312 11.00 -2.27 35.32
N GLN A 313 10.84 -2.14 36.64
CA GLN A 313 11.91 -2.36 37.63
C GLN A 313 12.01 -3.83 38.05
N ILE A 314 11.14 -4.72 37.53
CA ILE A 314 11.25 -6.16 37.76
C ILE A 314 12.55 -6.66 37.13
N LYS A 315 13.42 -7.24 37.96
CA LYS A 315 14.68 -7.81 37.49
C LYS A 315 14.41 -9.03 36.62
N HIS A 316 14.86 -9.00 35.38
CA HIS A 316 14.87 -10.17 34.48
C HIS A 316 16.06 -11.10 34.78
N GLU A 317 16.20 -11.50 36.04
CA GLU A 317 17.25 -12.42 36.50
C GLU A 317 16.68 -13.83 36.72
N ARG A 318 17.55 -14.81 36.93
CA ARG A 318 17.09 -16.15 37.34
C ARG A 318 16.53 -16.04 38.75
N TRP A 319 15.37 -16.66 38.95
CA TRP A 319 14.74 -16.77 40.26
C TRP A 319 15.71 -17.40 41.27
N SER A 320 15.82 -16.77 42.43
CA SER A 320 16.52 -17.32 43.57
C SER A 320 15.65 -18.39 44.26
N VAL A 321 16.29 -19.27 45.04
CA VAL A 321 15.59 -20.34 45.76
C VAL A 321 14.65 -19.73 46.81
N GLU A 322 15.00 -18.58 47.37
CA GLU A 322 14.18 -17.81 48.30
C GLU A 322 12.92 -17.24 47.63
N GLU A 323 13.05 -16.71 46.42
CA GLU A 323 11.91 -16.22 45.62
C GLU A 323 10.99 -17.36 45.18
N ASP A 324 11.55 -18.48 44.72
CA ASP A 324 10.78 -19.68 44.39
C ASP A 324 9.98 -20.19 45.60
N ALA A 325 10.61 -20.24 46.77
CA ALA A 325 9.96 -20.62 48.02
C ALA A 325 8.89 -19.59 48.47
N LEU A 326 9.05 -18.31 48.14
CA LEU A 326 8.04 -17.29 48.40
C LEU A 326 6.85 -17.43 47.45
N LEU A 327 7.08 -17.64 46.15
CA LEU A 327 6.03 -17.84 45.16
C LEU A 327 5.17 -19.06 45.49
N VAL A 328 5.79 -20.19 45.84
CA VAL A 328 5.05 -21.40 46.23
C VAL A 328 4.15 -21.13 47.42
N ARG A 329 4.65 -20.41 48.44
CA ARG A 329 3.86 -20.01 49.61
C ARG A 329 2.66 -19.13 49.22
N LEU A 330 2.88 -18.09 48.41
CA LEU A 330 1.82 -17.18 47.98
C LEU A 330 0.77 -17.87 47.10
N VAL A 331 1.18 -18.80 46.25
CA VAL A 331 0.27 -19.62 45.43
C VAL A 331 -0.60 -20.50 46.31
N ASP A 332 -0.05 -21.12 47.34
CA ASP A 332 -0.81 -21.98 48.25
C ASP A 332 -1.78 -21.16 49.13
N GLU A 333 -1.38 -19.97 49.58
CA GLU A 333 -2.23 -19.06 50.36
C GLU A 333 -3.40 -18.48 49.54
N ASN A 334 -3.19 -18.23 48.24
CA ASN A 334 -4.20 -17.65 47.34
C ASN A 334 -4.92 -18.70 46.46
N ARG A 335 -4.74 -20.00 46.76
CA ARG A 335 -5.44 -21.09 46.08
C ARG A 335 -6.83 -21.26 46.67
N VAL A 336 -7.85 -21.05 45.85
CA VAL A 336 -9.25 -21.36 46.17
C VAL A 336 -9.66 -22.59 45.36
N GLY A 337 -9.52 -23.78 45.98
CA GLY A 337 -9.78 -25.05 45.32
C GLY A 337 -8.80 -25.34 44.18
N SER A 338 -9.30 -25.43 42.94
CA SER A 338 -8.49 -25.62 41.74
C SER A 338 -8.05 -24.30 41.09
N ASN A 339 -8.51 -23.14 41.58
CA ASN A 339 -8.22 -21.85 40.98
C ASN A 339 -7.22 -21.06 41.83
N ILE A 340 -6.27 -20.38 41.18
CA ILE A 340 -5.26 -19.53 41.83
C ILE A 340 -5.55 -18.09 41.42
N VAL A 341 -5.71 -17.20 42.40
CA VAL A 341 -5.97 -15.78 42.14
C VAL A 341 -4.65 -15.06 41.90
N TRP A 342 -4.12 -15.15 40.68
CA TRP A 342 -2.80 -14.60 40.33
C TRP A 342 -2.65 -13.10 40.56
N ASN A 343 -3.73 -12.31 40.46
CA ASN A 343 -3.67 -10.87 40.73
C ASN A 343 -3.18 -10.57 42.16
N LYS A 344 -3.56 -11.40 43.15
CA LYS A 344 -3.10 -11.26 44.55
C LYS A 344 -1.71 -11.82 44.80
N VAL A 345 -1.20 -12.66 43.91
CA VAL A 345 0.16 -13.20 43.97
C VAL A 345 1.15 -12.20 43.36
N VAL A 346 0.67 -11.36 42.45
CA VAL A 346 1.46 -10.31 41.77
C VAL A 346 1.48 -8.99 42.55
N GLU A 347 0.37 -8.63 43.22
CA GLU A 347 0.31 -7.54 44.21
C GLU A 347 1.20 -7.82 45.44
#